data_AF-A0A1Y4F056-F1
#
_entry.id   AF-A0A1Y4F056-F1
#
_cell.length_a   1.000
_cell.length_b   1.000
_cell.length_c   1.000
_cell.angle_alpha   90.00
_cell.angle_beta   90.00
_cell.angle_gamma   90.00
#
_symmetry.space_group_name_H-M   'P 1'
#
loop_
_entity.id
_entity.type
_entity.pdbx_description
1 polymer ?
#
loop_
_entity_poly.entity_id
_entity_poly.type
_entity_poly.pdbx_seq_one_letter_code
_entity_poly.pdbx_strand_id
1 'polypeptide(L)' 'MERKYFIPVVNRVYTNRNNKQYRCTGFVEGSCPWETVAYFTRLSDGWSLTAHGPQIYEDGTIEWNYSTGGHWPQ' A
#
# COMPACT_ATOMS: atom_id res chain seq x y z
N MET A 1 0.88 -15.82 10.81
CA MET A 1 1.88 -14.73 10.85
C MET A 1 1.17 -13.49 11.31
N GLU A 2 1.73 -12.80 12.30
CA GLU A 2 1.18 -11.55 12.81
C GLU A 2 1.32 -10.46 11.75
N ARG A 3 0.30 -9.61 11.63
CA ARG A 3 0.30 -8.43 10.76
C ARG A 3 -0.30 -7.27 11.53
N LYS A 4 0.24 -6.08 11.31
CA LYS A 4 -0.27 -4.86 11.93
C LYS A 4 -0.55 -3.81 10.89
N TYR A 5 -1.57 -3.01 11.16
CA TYR A 5 -1.77 -1.78 10.41
C TYR A 5 -0.58 -0.83 10.62
N PHE A 6 -0.22 -0.11 9.58
CA PHE A 6 0.89 0.84 9.62
C PHE A 6 0.61 2.01 8.69
N ILE A 7 1.32 3.12 8.89
CA ILE A 7 1.28 4.28 8.00
C ILE A 7 2.46 4.17 7.02
N PRO A 8 2.22 4.07 5.70
CA PRO A 8 3.29 4.03 4.72
C PRO A 8 4.05 5.35 4.63
N VAL A 9 5.34 5.26 4.34
CA VAL A 9 6.21 6.43 4.15
C VAL A 9 6.23 6.79 2.67
N VAL A 10 5.94 8.05 2.35
CA VAL A 10 5.99 8.57 0.97
C VAL A 10 7.37 8.34 0.37
N ASN A 11 7.40 7.95 -0.91
CA ASN A 11 8.57 7.55 -1.68
C ASN A 11 9.26 6.24 -1.24
N ARG A 12 8.80 5.59 -0.17
CA ARG A 12 9.29 4.25 0.19
C ARG A 12 8.67 3.19 -0.71
N VAL A 13 9.50 2.22 -1.09
CA VAL A 13 9.08 1.04 -1.85
C VAL A 13 8.79 -0.10 -0.87
N TYR A 14 7.68 -0.79 -1.11
CA TYR A 14 7.23 -1.93 -0.34
C TYR A 14 7.00 -3.12 -1.27
N THR A 15 7.36 -4.31 -0.80
CA THR A 15 7.05 -5.57 -1.49
C THR A 15 5.70 -6.06 -0.98
N ASN A 16 4.72 -6.17 -1.87
CA ASN A 16 3.44 -6.79 -1.53
C ASN A 16 3.57 -8.33 -1.54
N ARG A 17 2.72 -9.04 -0.79
CA ARG A 17 2.66 -10.53 -0.77
C ARG A 17 2.46 -11.17 -2.15
N ASN A 18 1.95 -10.43 -3.15
CA ASN A 18 1.92 -10.86 -4.55
C ASN A 18 3.26 -10.73 -5.30
N ASN A 19 4.36 -10.48 -4.58
CA ASN A 19 5.72 -10.28 -5.08
C ASN A 19 5.91 -9.06 -6.00
N LYS A 20 4.94 -8.15 -6.06
CA LYS A 20 5.09 -6.88 -6.77
C LYS A 20 5.55 -5.77 -5.83
N GLN A 21 6.38 -4.88 -6.36
CA GLN A 21 6.88 -3.72 -5.63
C GLN A 21 6.04 -2.49 -5.94
N TYR A 22 5.66 -1.78 -4.89
CA TYR A 22 4.85 -0.56 -4.97
C TYR A 22 5.56 0.57 -4.24
N ARG A 23 5.63 1.75 -4.88
CA ARG A 23 6.07 2.98 -4.22
C ARG A 23 4.85 3.68 -3.61
N CYS A 24 4.94 4.04 -2.34
CA CYS A 24 3.94 4.92 -1.73
C CYS A 24 4.09 6.33 -2.31
N THR A 25 3.02 6.89 -2.86
CA THR A 25 3.01 8.25 -3.44
C THR A 25 2.28 9.25 -2.55
N GLY A 26 1.54 8.77 -1.53
CA GLY A 26 0.84 9.58 -0.55
C GLY A 26 -0.04 8.73 0.36
N PHE A 27 -0.62 9.34 1.39
CA PHE A 27 -1.62 8.68 2.23
C PHE A 27 -2.53 9.72 2.91
N VAL A 28 -3.66 9.24 3.42
CA VAL A 28 -4.55 9.95 4.34
C VAL A 28 -4.67 9.07 5.59
N GLU A 29 -4.24 9.60 6.73
CA GLU A 29 -4.34 8.91 8.02
C GLU A 29 -5.79 8.95 8.51
N GLY A 30 -6.31 7.78 8.89
CA GLY A 30 -7.64 7.65 9.47
C GLY A 30 -7.63 7.82 11.00
N SER A 31 -8.80 7.89 11.62
CA SER A 31 -8.88 7.98 13.09
C SER A 31 -8.42 6.69 13.77
N CYS A 32 -8.60 5.57 13.06
CA CYS A 32 -8.08 4.27 13.44
C CYS A 32 -7.12 3.72 12.38
N PRO A 33 -6.12 2.89 12.74
CA PRO A 33 -5.13 2.39 11.79
C PRO A 33 -5.68 1.64 10.58
N TRP A 34 -6.84 0.97 10.72
CA TRP A 34 -7.51 0.26 9.62
C TRP A 34 -8.25 1.17 8.63
N GLU A 35 -8.42 2.44 8.97
CA GLU A 35 -9.07 3.46 8.12
C GLU A 35 -8.05 4.24 7.27
N THR A 36 -6.75 4.07 7.53
CA THR A 36 -5.69 4.71 6.73
C THR A 36 -5.80 4.29 5.27
N VAL A 37 -5.71 5.28 4.38
CA VAL A 37 -5.73 5.09 2.94
C VAL A 37 -4.36 5.48 2.39
N ALA A 38 -3.75 4.64 1.57
CA ALA A 38 -2.46 4.90 0.94
C ALA A 38 -2.54 4.81 -0.58
N TYR A 39 -1.81 5.69 -1.26
CA TYR A 39 -1.69 5.68 -2.72
C TYR A 39 -0.39 4.99 -3.10
N PHE A 40 -0.50 4.02 -4.02
CA PHE A 40 0.61 3.19 -4.43
C PHE A 40 0.71 3.13 -5.95
N THR A 41 1.94 3.19 -6.46
CA THR A 41 2.24 2.94 -7.87
C THR A 41 3.18 1.73 -8.00
N ARG A 42 2.77 0.73 -8.77
CA ARG A 42 3.55 -0.48 -9.05
C ARG A 42 4.72 -0.15 -9.95
N LEU A 43 5.92 -0.60 -9.56
CA LEU A 43 7.14 -0.26 -10.27
C LEU A 43 7.30 -0.97 -11.62
N SER A 44 6.70 -2.15 -11.80
CA SER A 44 6.91 -2.95 -13.02
C SER A 44 6.30 -2.33 -14.27
N ASP A 45 5.30 -1.48 -14.12
CA ASP A 45 4.43 -1.06 -15.21
C ASP A 45 3.67 0.24 -14.96
N GLY A 46 3.80 0.84 -13.76
CA GLY A 46 3.16 2.11 -13.43
C GLY A 46 1.71 2.01 -12.94
N TRP A 47 1.20 0.81 -12.63
CA TRP A 47 -0.19 0.64 -12.15
C TRP A 47 -0.39 1.38 -10.84
N SER A 48 -1.29 2.35 -10.81
CA SER A 48 -1.62 3.11 -9.61
C SER A 48 -2.90 2.58 -8.98
N LEU A 49 -2.97 2.61 -7.64
CA LEU A 49 -4.15 2.23 -6.87
C LEU A 49 -4.23 2.98 -5.55
N THR A 50 -5.45 3.01 -5.00
CA THR A 50 -5.74 3.45 -3.63
C THR A 50 -5.94 2.22 -2.75
N ALA A 51 -5.06 1.99 -1.78
CA ALA A 51 -5.07 0.86 -0.84
C ALA A 51 -5.68 1.26 0.50
N HIS A 52 -6.68 0.51 0.96
CA HIS A 52 -7.39 0.75 2.22
C HIS A 52 -6.89 -0.17 3.33
N GLY A 53 -6.53 0.40 4.49
CA GLY A 53 -6.02 -0.34 5.64
C GLY A 53 -4.71 -1.08 5.36
N PRO A 54 -3.61 -0.38 4.99
CA PRO A 54 -2.32 -1.00 4.73
C PRO A 54 -1.78 -1.71 5.96
N GLN A 55 -1.28 -2.93 5.76
CA GLN A 55 -0.77 -3.83 6.78
C GLN A 55 0.63 -4.30 6.41
N ILE A 56 1.47 -4.49 7.42
CA ILE A 56 2.82 -5.01 7.29
C ILE A 56 2.99 -6.29 8.11
N TYR A 57 3.63 -7.28 7.51
CA TYR A 57 4.02 -8.53 8.14
C TYR A 57 5.41 -8.40 8.78
N GLU A 58 5.76 -9.34 9.66
CA GLU A 58 7.09 -9.39 10.30
C GLU A 58 8.25 -9.50 9.29
N ASP A 59 8.01 -10.15 8.15
CA ASP A 59 8.98 -10.29 7.05
C ASP A 59 9.15 -8.99 6.23
N GLY A 60 8.42 -7.92 6.58
CA GLY A 60 8.46 -6.61 5.92
C GLY A 60 7.62 -6.53 4.64
N THR A 61 6.95 -7.61 4.23
CA THR A 61 5.99 -7.55 3.12
C THR A 61 4.69 -6.89 3.55
N ILE A 62 3.96 -6.34 2.59
CA ILE A 62 2.71 -5.61 2.84
C ILE A 62 1.51 -6.22 2.15
N GLU A 63 0.34 -5.92 2.70
CA GLU A 63 -0.99 -6.11 2.10
C GLU A 63 -1.89 -4.93 2.48
N TRP A 64 -3.14 -4.97 2.03
CA TRP A 64 -4.19 -4.04 2.39
C TRP A 64 -5.54 -4.77 2.36
N ASN A 65 -6.57 -4.21 2.98
CA ASN A 65 -7.89 -4.83 3.05
C ASN A 65 -8.53 -4.97 1.67
N TYR A 66 -8.50 -3.89 0.89
CA TYR A 66 -8.95 -3.85 -0.51
C TYR A 66 -8.35 -2.63 -1.21
N SER A 67 -8.45 -2.59 -2.54
CA SER A 67 -7.99 -1.45 -3.35
C SER A 67 -9.09 -0.93 -4.26
N THR A 68 -9.01 0.36 -4.59
CA THR A 68 -9.95 1.08 -5.47
C THR A 68 -9.20 1.99 -6.45
N GLY A 69 -9.90 2.48 -7.49
CA GLY A 69 -9.35 3.48 -8.41
C GLY A 69 -8.11 3.02 -9.16
N GLY A 70 -8.03 1.73 -9.52
CA GLY A 70 -6.87 1.18 -10.21
C GLY A 70 -6.78 1.66 -11.66
N HIS A 71 -5.63 2.20 -12.07
CA HIS A 71 -5.41 2.65 -13.45
C HIS A 71 -3.92 2.66 -13.87
N TRP A 72 -3.68 2.65 -15.17
CA TRP A 72 -2.38 2.94 -15.77
C TRP A 72 -2.16 4.46 -15.90
N PRO A 73 -0.91 4.92 -16.06
CA PRO A 73 -0.65 6.28 -16.51
C PRO A 73 -1.34 6.51 -17.86
N GLN A 74 -1.95 7.68 -18.03
CA GLN A 74 -2.47 8.13 -19.32
C GLN A 74 -1.36 8.68 -20.21
#